data_AF-A0A2E9YKL5-F1
#
_entry.id   AF-A0A2E9YKL5-F1
#
_cell.length_a   1.000
_cell.length_b   1.000
_cell.length_c   1.000
_cell.angle_alpha   90.00
_cell.angle_beta   90.00
_cell.angle_gamma   90.00
#
_symmetry.space_group_name_H-M   'P 1'
#
loop_
_entity.id
_entity.type
_entity.pdbx_description
1 polymer ?
#
loop_
_entity_poly.entity_id
_entity_poly.type
_entity_poly.pdbx_seq_one_letter_code
_entity_poly.pdbx_strand_id
1 'polypeptide(L)'
;MVNFFGCVLIDKSEKEDQKDMNSNLQKTSELSERISNFGKENYDNHQKESDNSNSPSPIGLAFRLSTDLVAGLIVGGVMGWSIDRWLGTAPWFLIVFFILGITAGIFNVLKTAKNLNK
;
A
#
# COMPACT_ATOMS: atom_id res chain seq x y z
N MET A 1 52.31 -14.04 -34.41
CA MET A 1 51.15 -14.71 -35.03
C MET A 1 50.16 -15.33 -34.02
N VAL A 2 50.42 -15.28 -32.70
CA VAL A 2 49.52 -15.87 -31.67
C VAL A 2 48.41 -14.92 -31.16
N ASN A 3 48.51 -13.61 -31.38
CA ASN A 3 47.53 -12.64 -30.87
C ASN A 3 46.25 -12.49 -31.71
N PHE A 4 46.21 -13.06 -32.94
CA PHE A 4 45.04 -12.94 -33.82
C PHE A 4 43.96 -13.98 -33.47
N PHE A 5 44.37 -15.22 -33.19
CA PHE A 5 43.45 -16.31 -32.84
C PHE A 5 42.81 -16.11 -31.45
N GLY A 6 43.56 -15.52 -30.51
CA GLY A 6 43.02 -15.13 -29.20
C GLY A 6 41.96 -14.03 -29.29
N CYS A 7 42.17 -13.01 -30.14
CA CYS A 7 41.19 -11.93 -30.38
C CYS A 7 39.88 -12.46 -31.01
N VAL A 8 39.98 -13.42 -31.93
CA VAL A 8 38.80 -14.05 -32.58
C VAL A 8 37.99 -14.92 -31.62
N LEU A 9 38.64 -15.58 -30.65
CA LEU A 9 37.94 -16.37 -29.63
C LEU A 9 37.33 -15.48 -28.54
N ILE A 10 37.98 -14.35 -28.22
CA ILE A 10 37.47 -13.35 -27.28
C ILE A 10 36.21 -12.64 -27.82
N ASP A 11 36.18 -12.25 -29.10
CA ASP A 11 34.99 -11.64 -29.74
C ASP A 11 33.77 -12.57 -29.74
N LYS A 12 33.99 -13.89 -29.80
CA LYS A 12 32.90 -14.88 -29.78
C LYS A 12 32.31 -15.08 -28.38
N SER A 13 33.10 -14.94 -27.31
CA SER A 13 32.62 -15.02 -25.92
C SER A 13 31.76 -13.79 -25.57
N GLU A 14 32.22 -12.60 -25.97
CA GLU A 14 31.54 -11.33 -25.64
C GLU A 14 30.14 -11.23 -26.28
N LYS A 15 29.93 -11.82 -27.47
CA LYS A 15 28.62 -11.83 -28.13
C LYS A 15 27.61 -12.82 -27.57
N GLU A 16 28.06 -13.91 -26.95
CA GLU A 16 27.19 -14.84 -26.22
C GLU A 16 26.74 -14.19 -24.91
N ASP A 17 27.69 -13.65 -24.14
CA ASP A 17 27.41 -12.94 -22.88
C ASP A 17 26.51 -11.71 -23.10
N GLN A 18 26.73 -10.91 -24.14
CA GLN A 18 25.91 -9.74 -24.45
C GLN A 18 24.48 -10.11 -24.86
N LYS A 19 24.29 -11.23 -25.57
CA LYS A 19 22.97 -11.71 -26.00
C LYS A 19 22.15 -12.19 -24.81
N ASP A 20 22.80 -12.87 -23.87
CA ASP A 20 22.17 -13.39 -22.66
C ASP A 20 21.79 -12.26 -21.71
N MET A 21 22.64 -11.24 -21.57
CA MET A 21 22.36 -10.06 -20.73
C MET A 21 21.21 -9.22 -21.28
N ASN A 22 21.18 -8.96 -22.59
CA ASN A 22 20.09 -8.17 -23.20
C ASN A 22 18.71 -8.86 -23.07
N SER A 23 18.67 -10.19 -23.15
CA SER A 23 17.42 -10.97 -22.99
C SER A 23 16.88 -10.95 -21.56
N ASN A 24 17.77 -10.97 -20.55
CA ASN A 24 17.39 -10.88 -19.14
C ASN A 24 16.96 -9.47 -18.77
N LEU A 25 17.62 -8.43 -19.32
CA LEU A 25 17.21 -7.04 -19.15
C LEU A 25 15.76 -6.82 -19.59
N GLN A 26 15.38 -7.30 -20.79
CA GLN A 26 14.00 -7.22 -21.27
C GLN A 26 13.00 -7.92 -20.35
N LYS A 27 13.32 -9.13 -19.89
CA LYS A 27 12.49 -9.87 -18.92
C LYS A 27 12.35 -9.14 -17.58
N THR A 28 13.42 -8.53 -17.09
CA THR A 28 13.40 -7.82 -15.81
C THR A 28 12.60 -6.51 -15.89
N SER A 29 12.68 -5.79 -17.01
CA SER A 29 11.86 -4.58 -17.23
C SER A 29 10.36 -4.90 -17.30
N GLU A 30 9.98 -5.98 -17.99
CA GLU A 30 8.59 -6.41 -18.10
C GLU A 30 8.01 -6.83 -16.75
N LEU A 31 8.80 -7.54 -15.93
CA LEU A 31 8.37 -7.94 -14.60
C LEU A 31 8.20 -6.73 -13.68
N SER A 32 9.11 -5.75 -13.76
CA SER A 32 9.04 -4.50 -13.00
C SER A 32 7.84 -3.64 -13.40
N GLU A 33 7.52 -3.58 -14.70
CA GLU A 33 6.33 -2.89 -15.22
C GLU A 33 5.03 -3.54 -14.70
N ARG A 34 4.95 -4.87 -14.71
CA ARG A 34 3.78 -5.60 -14.18
C ARG A 34 3.62 -5.42 -12.66
N ILE A 35 4.71 -5.41 -11.89
CA ILE A 35 4.69 -5.20 -10.44
C ILE A 35 4.30 -3.75 -10.10
N SER A 36 4.83 -2.78 -10.85
CA SER A 36 4.53 -1.35 -10.64
C SER A 36 3.11 -0.98 -11.04
N ASN A 37 2.59 -1.54 -12.13
CA ASN A 37 1.18 -1.37 -12.54
C ASN A 37 0.22 -1.97 -11.51
N PHE A 38 0.54 -3.13 -10.93
CA PHE A 38 -0.25 -3.73 -9.86
C PHE A 38 -0.20 -2.90 -8.56
N GLY A 39 0.95 -2.33 -8.22
CA GLY A 39 1.09 -1.48 -7.03
C GLY A 39 0.31 -0.16 -7.11
N LYS A 40 0.12 0.38 -8.32
CA LYS A 40 -0.55 1.67 -8.57
C LYS A 40 -2.07 1.59 -8.50
N GLU A 41 -2.66 0.50 -8.99
CA GLU A 41 -4.12 0.36 -9.11
C GLU A 41 -4.84 0.13 -7.76
N ASN A 42 -4.13 -0.39 -6.76
CA ASN A 42 -4.70 -0.79 -5.48
C ASN A 42 -4.83 0.34 -4.43
N TYR A 43 -4.37 1.56 -4.73
CA TYR A 43 -4.29 2.68 -3.78
C TYR A 43 -5.36 3.77 -3.96
N ASP A 44 -6.12 3.76 -5.06
CA ASP A 44 -6.88 4.93 -5.51
C ASP A 44 -8.38 4.97 -5.13
N ASN A 45 -8.97 3.93 -4.51
CA ASN A 45 -10.44 3.87 -4.39
C ASN A 45 -11.06 4.45 -3.11
N HIS A 46 -10.36 5.32 -2.38
CA HIS A 46 -10.98 5.95 -1.22
C HIS A 46 -10.69 7.44 -1.10
N GLN A 47 -10.29 8.14 -2.15
CA GLN A 47 -10.04 9.58 -2.08
C GLN A 47 -11.28 10.38 -1.65
N LYS A 48 -11.18 11.10 -0.53
CA LYS A 48 -11.81 12.42 -0.40
C LYS A 48 -10.77 13.35 0.19
N GLU A 49 -10.26 14.24 -0.66
CA GLU A 49 -9.64 15.54 -0.35
C GLU A 49 -8.27 15.46 0.36
N SER A 50 -7.18 16.09 -0.08
CA SER A 50 -6.94 17.08 -1.11
C SER A 50 -5.45 17.04 -1.50
N ASP A 51 -5.18 17.69 -2.62
CA ASP A 51 -3.92 18.30 -3.01
C ASP A 51 -2.98 17.58 -4.00
N ASN A 52 -2.47 18.43 -4.85
CA ASN A 52 -2.03 18.26 -6.21
C ASN A 52 -0.55 17.80 -6.27
N SER A 53 -0.30 16.59 -6.77
CA SER A 53 0.87 16.21 -7.61
C SER A 53 1.03 14.68 -7.69
N ASN A 54 0.45 14.09 -8.73
CA ASN A 54 0.86 12.92 -9.54
C ASN A 54 1.70 11.74 -8.96
N SER A 55 1.79 11.52 -7.66
CA SER A 55 2.32 10.28 -7.05
C SER A 55 1.83 10.17 -5.60
N PRO A 56 0.97 9.18 -5.26
CA PRO A 56 0.55 8.98 -3.89
C PRO A 56 1.76 8.64 -3.03
N SER A 57 2.11 9.54 -2.09
CA SER A 57 3.24 9.29 -1.21
C SER A 57 2.88 8.19 -0.19
N PRO A 58 3.81 7.30 0.15
CA PRO A 58 3.62 6.30 1.21
C PRO A 58 3.19 6.92 2.56
N ILE A 59 3.62 8.16 2.80
CA ILE A 59 3.26 8.95 3.98
C ILE A 59 1.77 9.32 4.00
N GLY A 60 1.20 9.68 2.84
CA GLY A 60 -0.23 10.02 2.73
C GLY A 60 -1.13 8.84 3.08
N LEU A 61 -0.74 7.62 2.69
CA LEU A 61 -1.46 6.40 3.07
C LEU A 61 -1.40 6.17 4.58
N ALA A 62 -0.22 6.23 5.18
CA ALA A 62 -0.05 6.00 6.62
C ALA A 62 -0.85 7.00 7.46
N PHE A 63 -0.85 8.28 7.06
CA PHE A 63 -1.65 9.32 7.72
C PHE A 63 -3.14 9.04 7.65
N ARG A 64 -3.60 8.56 6.50
CA ARG A 64 -5.00 8.27 6.28
C ARG A 64 -5.48 7.08 7.09
N LEU A 65 -4.69 6.00 7.13
CA LEU A 65 -4.92 4.85 7.99
C LEU A 65 -5.01 5.26 9.46
N SER A 66 -4.11 6.14 9.90
CA SER A 66 -4.14 6.71 11.24
C SER A 66 -5.40 7.53 11.50
N THR A 67 -5.79 8.39 10.55
CA THR A 67 -6.95 9.28 10.70
C THR A 67 -8.26 8.50 10.76
N ASP A 68 -8.44 7.45 9.96
CA ASP A 68 -9.64 6.61 9.99
C ASP A 68 -9.80 5.90 11.35
N LEU A 69 -8.69 5.40 11.90
CA LEU A 69 -8.68 4.78 13.22
C LEU A 69 -9.01 5.81 14.31
N VAL A 70 -8.34 6.97 14.29
CA VAL A 70 -8.55 8.05 15.25
C VAL A 70 -9.98 8.60 15.18
N ALA A 71 -10.56 8.75 13.98
CA ALA A 71 -11.93 9.19 13.79
C ALA A 71 -12.93 8.23 14.47
N GLY A 72 -12.76 6.91 14.31
CA GLY A 72 -13.59 5.90 14.98
C GLY A 72 -13.48 5.97 16.50
N LEU A 73 -12.28 6.18 17.04
CA LEU A 73 -12.05 6.35 18.48
C LEU A 73 -12.72 7.63 19.02
N ILE A 74 -12.58 8.76 18.32
CA ILE A 74 -13.17 10.03 18.73
C ILE A 74 -14.70 9.91 18.73
N VAL A 75 -15.29 9.38 17.66
CA VAL A 75 -16.75 9.20 17.57
C VAL A 75 -17.24 8.25 18.66
N GLY A 76 -16.61 7.09 18.83
CA GLY A 76 -17.00 6.13 19.88
C GLY A 76 -16.85 6.70 21.30
N GLY A 77 -15.77 7.43 21.57
CA GLY A 77 -15.50 8.05 22.86
C GLY A 77 -16.48 9.18 23.19
N VAL A 78 -16.71 10.12 22.25
CA VAL A 78 -17.65 11.23 22.43
C VAL A 78 -19.08 10.71 22.56
N MET A 79 -19.45 9.74 21.74
CA MET A 79 -20.81 9.20 21.74
C MET A 79 -21.08 8.35 22.99
N GLY A 80 -20.12 7.48 23.37
CA GLY A 80 -20.20 6.68 24.60
C GLY A 80 -20.24 7.55 25.85
N TRP A 81 -19.40 8.60 25.92
CA TRP A 81 -19.38 9.54 27.04
C TRP A 81 -20.66 10.36 27.15
N SER A 82 -21.22 10.81 26.01
CA SER A 82 -22.48 11.56 25.99
C SER A 82 -23.65 10.72 26.54
N ILE A 83 -23.70 9.44 26.15
CA ILE A 83 -24.74 8.50 26.58
C ILE A 83 -24.59 8.14 28.05
N ASP A 84 -23.37 7.82 28.51
CA ASP A 84 -23.11 7.53 29.92
C ASP A 84 -23.48 8.72 30.82
N ARG A 85 -23.28 9.96 30.34
CA ARG A 85 -23.62 11.16 31.11
C ARG A 85 -25.13 11.40 31.20
N TRP A 86 -25.88 11.08 30.15
CA TRP A 86 -27.34 11.23 30.14
C TRP A 86 -28.05 10.14 30.95
N LEU A 87 -27.54 8.90 30.91
CA LEU A 87 -28.13 7.77 31.62
C LEU A 87 -27.66 7.65 33.08
N GLY A 88 -26.64 8.42 33.47
CA GLY A 88 -26.05 8.35 34.81
C GLY A 88 -25.41 6.98 35.11
N THR A 89 -25.17 6.19 34.07
CA THR A 89 -24.57 4.87 34.18
C THR A 89 -23.08 5.00 34.47
N ALA A 90 -22.53 4.03 35.21
CA ALA A 90 -21.07 3.77 35.21
C ALA A 90 -20.57 3.66 33.76
N PRO A 91 -19.26 3.82 33.45
CA PRO A 91 -18.73 4.03 32.09
C PRO A 91 -18.86 2.80 31.15
N TRP A 92 -20.01 2.16 31.13
CA TRP A 92 -20.30 0.89 30.51
C TRP A 92 -20.59 1.09 29.03
N PHE A 93 -21.35 2.14 28.66
CA PHE A 93 -21.53 2.49 27.26
C PHE A 93 -20.24 2.98 26.63
N LEU A 94 -19.40 3.71 27.37
CA LEU A 94 -18.07 4.08 26.91
C LEU A 94 -17.26 2.83 26.52
N ILE A 95 -17.16 1.82 27.40
CA ILE A 95 -16.42 0.59 27.06
C ILE A 95 -16.96 -0.08 25.79
N VAL A 96 -18.28 -0.22 25.67
CA VAL A 96 -18.91 -0.87 24.51
C VAL A 96 -18.69 -0.06 23.23
N PHE A 97 -18.94 1.25 23.26
CA PHE A 97 -18.73 2.14 22.11
C PHE A 97 -17.26 2.31 21.75
N PHE A 98 -16.35 2.17 22.71
CA PHE A 98 -14.91 2.21 22.45
C PHE A 98 -14.47 0.99 21.65
N ILE A 99 -14.90 -0.22 22.05
CA ILE A 99 -14.63 -1.44 21.29
C ILE A 99 -15.29 -1.38 19.91
N LEU A 100 -16.52 -0.86 19.81
CA LEU A 100 -17.16 -0.64 18.51
C LEU A 100 -16.41 0.39 17.65
N GLY A 101 -15.90 1.48 18.22
CA GLY A 101 -15.12 2.49 17.51
C GLY A 101 -13.82 1.92 16.93
N ILE A 102 -13.11 1.11 17.71
CA ILE A 102 -11.93 0.37 17.25
C ILE A 102 -12.31 -0.61 16.14
N THR A 103 -13.38 -1.40 16.35
CA THR A 103 -13.86 -2.39 15.38
C THR A 103 -14.28 -1.72 14.07
N ALA A 104 -14.96 -0.58 14.13
CA ALA A 104 -15.38 0.19 12.97
C ALA A 104 -14.17 0.76 12.20
N GLY A 105 -13.17 1.29 12.91
CA GLY A 105 -11.92 1.76 12.29
C GLY A 105 -11.20 0.65 11.53
N ILE A 106 -11.06 -0.52 12.16
CA ILE A 106 -10.42 -1.69 11.53
C ILE A 106 -11.28 -2.23 10.37
N PHE A 107 -12.60 -2.26 10.53
CA PHE A 107 -13.52 -2.75 9.51
C PHE A 107 -13.49 -1.90 8.24
N ASN A 108 -13.26 -0.59 8.35
CA ASN A 108 -13.05 0.28 7.19
C ASN A 108 -11.83 -0.17 6.36
N VAL A 109 -10.69 -0.40 7.03
CA VAL A 109 -9.44 -0.84 6.40
C VAL A 109 -9.59 -2.22 5.76
N LEU A 110 -10.20 -3.17 6.48
CA LEU A 110 -10.41 -4.53 6.00
C LEU A 110 -11.36 -4.60 4.81
N LYS A 111 -12.39 -3.74 4.77
CA LYS A 111 -13.31 -3.63 3.65
C LYS A 111 -12.58 -3.14 2.39
N THR A 112 -11.69 -2.16 2.52
CA THR A 112 -10.85 -1.71 1.41
C THR A 112 -9.98 -2.85 0.89
N ALA A 113 -9.32 -3.61 1.77
CA ALA A 113 -8.49 -4.74 1.38
C ALA A 113 -9.27 -5.88 0.71
N LYS A 114 -10.49 -6.18 1.16
CA LYS A 114 -11.32 -7.27 0.61
C LYS A 114 -11.86 -6.98 -0.80
N ASN A 115 -12.08 -5.73 -1.16
CA ASN A 115 -12.62 -5.37 -2.48
C ASN A 115 -11.58 -5.43 -3.61
N LEU A 116 -10.31 -5.74 -3.28
CA LEU A 116 -9.22 -5.89 -4.26
C LEU A 116 -9.08 -7.34 -4.75
N ASN A 117 -9.82 -8.30 -4.17
CA ASN A 117 -9.82 -9.71 -4.56
C ASN A 117 -11.19 -10.11 -5.14
N LYS A 118 -11.69 -9.33 -6.10
CA LYS A 118 -12.85 -9.68 -6.92
C LYS A 118 -12.66 -9.19 -8.35
#